data_AF-A0A351F4H6-F1
#
_entry.id   AF-A0A351F4H6-F1
#
_cell.length_a   1.000
_cell.length_b   1.000
_cell.length_c   1.000
_cell.angle_alpha   90.00
_cell.angle_beta   90.00
_cell.angle_gamma   90.00
#
_symmetry.space_group_name_H-M   'P 1'
#
loop_
_entity.id
_entity.type
_entity.pdbx_description
1 polymer ?
#
loop_
_entity_poly.entity_id
_entity_poly.type
_entity_poly.pdbx_seq_one_letter_code
_entity_poly.pdbx_strand_id
1 'polypeptide(L)' 'MTVIETKGITKVYNPKKVPVHALRGVDLTIRKGEFTAIVGPSGSGKTTLLRS' A
#
# COMPACT_ATOMS: atom_id res chain seq x y z
N MET A 1 8.05 -14.67 13.04
CA MET A 1 6.57 -14.65 12.92
C MET A 1 6.17 -13.39 12.18
N THR A 2 5.51 -13.53 11.03
CA THR A 2 4.94 -12.39 10.29
C THR A 2 3.68 -11.91 11.00
N VAL A 3 3.49 -10.59 11.08
CA VAL A 3 2.29 -9.97 11.67
C VAL A 3 1.46 -9.20 10.64
N ILE A 4 2.09 -8.72 9.57
CA ILE A 4 1.41 -8.11 8.42
C ILE A 4 2.03 -8.69 7.15
N GLU A 5 1.19 -9.13 6.20
CA GLU A 5 1.60 -9.60 4.88
C GLU A 5 0.62 -9.08 3.83
N THR A 6 1.15 -8.51 2.75
CA THR A 6 0.38 -8.15 1.55
C THR A 6 1.05 -8.78 0.34
N LYS A 7 0.23 -9.26 -0.62
CA LYS A 7 0.69 -9.84 -1.89
C LYS A 7 -0.05 -9.21 -3.05
N GLY A 8 0.68 -8.54 -3.93
CA GLY A 8 0.19 -7.98 -5.18
C GLY A 8 -0.95 -6.98 -5.02
N ILE A 9 -1.02 -6.24 -3.91
CA ILE A 9 -2.21 -5.43 -3.66
C ILE A 9 -2.30 -4.27 -4.65
N THR A 10 -3.49 -4.08 -5.20
CA THR A 10 -3.80 -3.01 -6.15
C THR A 10 -4.94 -2.18 -5.61
N LYS A 11 -4.93 -0.88 -5.94
CA LYS A 11 -6.03 0.02 -5.62
C LYS A 11 -6.17 1.04 -6.73
N VAL A 12 -7.37 1.10 -7.30
CA VAL A 12 -7.75 2.08 -8.31
C VAL A 12 -8.90 2.92 -7.76
N TYR A 13 -8.71 4.23 -7.72
CA TYR A 13 -9.77 5.19 -7.44
C TYR A 13 -10.38 5.71 -8.74
N ASN A 14 -11.63 6.18 -8.65
CA ASN A 14 -12.37 6.76 -9.76
C ASN A 14 -12.43 5.89 -11.04
N PRO A 15 -12.76 4.58 -10.94
CA PRO A 15 -12.70 3.66 -12.09
C PRO A 15 -13.66 4.02 -13.24
N LYS A 16 -14.72 4.79 -12.95
CA LYS A 16 -15.71 5.24 -13.95
C LYS A 16 -15.35 6.57 -14.63
N LYS A 17 -14.25 7.23 -14.21
CA LYS A 17 -13.75 8.48 -14.78
C LYS A 17 -12.31 8.25 -15.27
N VAL A 18 -11.39 9.18 -15.00
CA VAL A 18 -9.96 8.95 -15.18
C VAL A 18 -9.47 8.10 -13.99
N PRO A 19 -9.03 6.85 -14.23
CA PRO A 19 -8.60 5.96 -13.16
C PRO A 19 -7.29 6.45 -12.53
N VAL A 20 -7.26 6.44 -11.20
CA VAL A 20 -6.04 6.74 -10.42
C VAL A 20 -5.55 5.45 -9.78
N HIS A 21 -4.46 4.90 -10.30
CA HIS A 21 -3.79 3.71 -9.78
C HIS A 21 -2.94 4.08 -8.56
N ALA A 22 -3.57 4.12 -7.38
CA ALA A 22 -2.92 4.47 -6.13
C ALA A 22 -1.97 3.38 -5.61
N LEU A 23 -2.27 2.11 -5.87
CA LEU A 23 -1.35 0.98 -5.62
C LEU A 23 -1.28 0.10 -6.87
N ARG A 24 -0.07 -0.35 -7.21
CA ARG A 24 0.25 -1.07 -8.46
C ARG A 24 0.95 -2.41 -8.19
N GLY A 25 0.33 -3.26 -7.37
CA GLY A 25 0.89 -4.58 -7.04
C GLY A 25 1.96 -4.49 -5.95
N VAL A 26 1.55 -4.11 -4.75
CA VAL A 26 2.47 -3.93 -3.61
C VAL A 26 2.58 -5.21 -2.77
N ASP A 27 3.80 -5.70 -2.63
CA ASP A 27 4.19 -6.75 -1.70
C ASP A 27 4.83 -6.12 -0.46
N LEU A 28 4.36 -6.49 0.73
CA LEU A 28 4.90 -6.02 2.00
C LEU A 28 4.84 -7.15 3.03
N THR A 29 5.89 -7.31 3.81
CA THR A 29 5.92 -8.23 4.95
C THR A 29 6.52 -7.50 6.13
N ILE A 30 5.79 -7.43 7.25
CA ILE A 30 6.29 -6.88 8.51
C ILE A 30 6.32 -8.00 9.54
N ARG A 31 7.46 -8.15 10.19
CA ARG A 31 7.69 -9.19 11.20
C ARG A 31 7.32 -8.68 12.59
N LYS A 32 6.99 -9.61 13.49
CA LYS A 32 6.71 -9.29 14.90
C LYS A 32 7.92 -8.57 15.51
N GLY A 33 7.67 -7.41 16.12
CA GLY A 33 8.70 -6.59 16.79
C GLY A 33 9.48 -5.65 15.87
N GLU A 34 9.16 -5.64 14.57
CA GLU A 34 9.79 -4.74 13.62
C GLU A 34 9.24 -3.30 13.75
N PHE A 35 10.11 -2.31 13.79
CA PHE A 35 9.76 -0.89 13.75
C PHE A 35 9.94 -0.38 12.32
N THR A 36 8.84 -0.21 11.59
CA THR A 36 8.85 0.10 10.15
C THR A 36 8.24 1.48 9.89
N ALA A 37 8.87 2.27 9.03
CA ALA A 37 8.34 3.55 8.56
C ALA A 37 8.06 3.51 7.05
N ILE A 38 6.91 4.05 6.62
CA ILE A 38 6.57 4.20 5.20
C ILE A 38 6.75 5.67 4.81
N VAL A 39 7.72 5.93 3.92
CA VAL A 39 8.11 7.28 3.49
C VAL A 39 7.94 7.48 1.99
N GLY A 40 7.82 8.73 1.56
CA GLY A 40 7.69 9.10 0.15
C GLY A 40 6.91 10.39 -0.08
N PRO A 41 6.94 10.97 -1.29
CA PRO A 41 6.30 12.25 -1.62
C PRO A 41 4.78 12.25 -1.38
N SER A 42 4.17 13.45 -1.28
CA SER A 42 2.71 13.56 -1.24
C SER A 42 2.08 12.87 -2.46
N GLY A 43 0.96 12.16 -2.26
CA GLY A 43 0.27 11.42 -3.33
C GLY A 43 0.88 10.06 -3.71
N SER A 44 1.98 9.62 -3.09
CA SER A 44 2.65 8.34 -3.46
C SER A 44 1.93 7.05 -3.04
N GLY A 45 0.71 7.12 -2.50
CA GLY A 45 -0.08 5.94 -2.11
C GLY A 45 0.13 5.43 -0.69
N LYS A 46 0.94 6.07 0.16
CA LYS A 46 1.22 5.61 1.55
C LYS A 46 -0.04 5.43 2.40
N THR A 47 -0.90 6.44 2.44
CA THR A 47 -2.17 6.38 3.19
C THR A 47 -3.12 5.36 2.57
N THR A 48 -3.05 5.15 1.25
CA THR A 48 -3.82 4.10 0.58
C THR A 48 -3.32 2.72 1.00
N LEU A 49 -2.00 2.49 1.03
CA LEU A 49 -1.38 1.25 1.49
C LEU A 49 -1.77 0.92 2.94
N LEU A 50 -1.74 1.92 3.84
CA LEU A 50 -2.12 1.75 5.25
C LEU A 50 -3.64 1.52 5.49
N ARG A 51 -4.48 1.72 4.48
CA ARG A 51 -5.96 1.57 4.57
C ARG A 51 -6.51 0.43 3.70
N SER A 52 -5.66 -0.30 2.98
CA SER A 52 -6.07 -1.35 2.06
C SER A 52 -6.18 -2.70 2.74
#